data_AF-A0A2S5LJ24-F1
#
_entry.id   AF-A0A2S5LJ24-F1
#
_cell.length_a   1.000
_cell.length_b   1.000
_cell.length_c   1.000
_cell.angle_alpha   90.00
_cell.angle_beta   90.00
_cell.angle_gamma   90.00
#
_symmetry.space_group_name_H-M   'P 1'
#
loop_
_entity.id
_entity.type
_entity.pdbx_description
1 polymer ?
#
loop_
_entity_poly.entity_id
_entity_poly.type
_entity_poly.pdbx_seq_one_letter_code
_entity_poly.pdbx_strand_id
1 'polypeptide(L)'
;PDTLQNIALIGSTPVGAPIAIGAKIACMGDWRDYRYEVVDNQLTLDGVPIVSEIVNMQAQYGVSAVANSNQVVNWVNATGAWATPTVADRNRIKALRVVVVARNDLLEKDDVTAPCTTARGVVNNGPCAWDDADFDAAPTIDLSAIEDWQRYRYKTFETIIPLRNMLWSRDVL
;
A
#
# COMPACT_ATOMS: atom_id res chain seq x y z
N PRO A 1 -21.02 41.76 -20.35
CA PRO A 1 -21.94 41.42 -19.25
C PRO A 1 -21.34 40.25 -18.46
N ASP A 2 -20.27 40.57 -17.74
CA ASP A 2 -19.62 39.66 -16.80
C ASP A 2 -20.44 39.66 -15.53
N THR A 3 -21.18 38.59 -15.29
CA THR A 3 -21.78 38.33 -13.97
C THR A 3 -21.01 37.19 -13.34
N LEU A 4 -20.15 37.52 -12.37
CA LEU A 4 -19.56 36.57 -11.44
C LEU A 4 -20.69 35.81 -10.73
N GLN A 5 -20.82 34.51 -11.00
CA GLN A 5 -21.65 33.63 -10.18
C GLN A 5 -20.83 33.14 -8.99
N ASN A 6 -21.15 33.66 -7.81
CA ASN A 6 -20.63 33.13 -6.56
C ASN A 6 -21.21 31.73 -6.33
N ILE A 7 -20.38 30.70 -6.50
CA ILE A 7 -20.68 29.35 -6.01
C ILE A 7 -20.36 29.34 -4.52
N ALA A 8 -21.40 29.34 -3.68
CA ALA A 8 -21.27 29.13 -2.25
C ALA A 8 -21.62 27.66 -1.91
N LEU A 9 -20.73 26.98 -1.18
CA LEU A 9 -21.05 25.70 -0.56
C LEU A 9 -21.93 25.96 0.67
N ILE A 10 -23.19 25.55 0.61
CA ILE A 10 -24.07 25.54 1.77
C ILE A 10 -23.78 24.25 2.54
N GLY A 11 -23.32 24.39 3.78
CA GLY A 11 -23.19 23.27 4.70
C GLY A 11 -24.57 22.80 5.16
N SER A 12 -25.17 21.86 4.45
CA SER A 12 -26.27 21.05 4.98
C SER A 12 -25.71 19.73 5.47
N THR A 13 -25.99 19.36 6.71
CA THR A 13 -25.95 17.94 7.11
C THR A 13 -26.92 17.19 6.20
N PRO A 14 -26.49 16.13 5.47
CA PRO A 14 -27.41 15.42 4.59
C PRO A 14 -28.48 14.77 5.45
N VAL A 15 -29.72 15.29 5.41
CA VAL A 15 -30.88 14.56 5.94
C VAL A 15 -31.27 13.55 4.87
N GLY A 16 -30.54 12.44 4.82
CA GLY A 16 -30.72 11.39 3.83
C GLY A 16 -30.42 10.03 4.42
N ALA A 17 -31.20 9.03 4.02
CA ALA A 17 -30.96 7.63 4.37
C ALA A 17 -29.50 7.22 4.11
N PRO A 18 -28.95 6.23 4.84
CA PRO A 18 -27.58 5.75 4.61
C PRO A 18 -27.36 5.44 3.13
N ILE A 19 -26.14 5.73 2.66
CA ILE A 19 -25.71 5.55 1.27
C ILE A 19 -26.15 4.17 0.77
N ALA A 20 -27.13 4.15 -0.13
CA ALA A 20 -27.73 2.91 -0.61
C ALA A 20 -26.72 2.06 -1.40
N ILE A 21 -26.90 0.73 -1.41
CA ILE A 21 -26.15 -0.16 -2.30
C ILE A 21 -26.37 0.31 -3.74
N GLY A 22 -25.29 0.67 -4.42
CA GLY A 22 -25.33 1.23 -5.77
C GLY A 22 -25.28 2.76 -5.84
N ALA A 23 -25.09 3.47 -4.73
CA ALA A 23 -24.82 4.90 -4.73
C ALA A 23 -23.66 5.26 -5.67
N LYS A 24 -23.83 6.37 -6.38
CA LYS A 24 -22.86 6.89 -7.33
C LYS A 24 -22.23 8.12 -6.72
N ILE A 25 -20.91 8.21 -6.80
CA ILE A 25 -20.23 9.44 -6.47
C ILE A 25 -20.31 10.31 -7.72
N ALA A 26 -20.97 11.47 -7.63
CA ALA A 26 -21.07 12.44 -8.71
C ALA A 26 -20.08 13.58 -8.47
N CYS A 27 -19.66 14.25 -9.54
CA CYS A 27 -18.82 15.44 -9.48
C CYS A 27 -17.44 15.24 -8.81
N MET A 28 -16.83 14.06 -8.93
CA MET A 28 -15.47 13.79 -8.40
C MET A 28 -14.33 14.51 -9.13
N GLY A 29 -14.63 15.28 -10.18
CA GLY A 29 -13.61 15.74 -11.13
C GLY A 29 -12.97 14.55 -11.85
N ASP A 30 -11.70 14.70 -12.22
CA ASP A 30 -10.93 13.65 -12.86
C ASP A 30 -10.56 12.57 -11.84
N TRP A 31 -11.19 11.41 -11.95
CA TRP A 31 -10.71 10.21 -11.28
C TRP A 31 -9.41 9.75 -11.94
N ARG A 32 -8.37 9.57 -11.13
CA ARG A 32 -7.09 9.00 -11.58
C ARG A 32 -6.81 7.75 -10.77
N ASP A 33 -6.67 6.63 -11.44
CA ASP A 33 -6.06 5.43 -10.91
C ASP A 33 -4.62 5.32 -11.38
N TYR A 34 -3.80 4.69 -10.54
CA TYR A 34 -2.39 4.42 -10.83
C TYR A 34 -2.11 2.98 -10.43
N ARG A 35 -1.67 2.18 -11.39
CA ARG A 35 -1.25 0.79 -11.17
C ARG A 35 0.27 0.71 -11.15
N TYR A 36 0.81 0.29 -10.02
CA TYR A 36 2.22 -0.07 -9.90
C TYR A 36 2.37 -1.58 -10.02
N GLU A 37 3.32 -2.01 -10.84
CA GLU A 37 3.61 -3.44 -11.04
C GLU A 37 5.10 -3.65 -11.32
N VAL A 38 5.66 -4.74 -10.78
CA VAL A 38 7.03 -5.15 -11.05
C VAL A 38 7.01 -6.20 -12.16
N VAL A 39 7.61 -5.86 -13.30
CA VAL A 39 7.72 -6.72 -14.48
C VAL A 39 9.15 -6.67 -14.98
N ASP A 40 9.79 -7.81 -15.22
CA ASP A 40 11.16 -7.91 -15.76
C ASP A 40 12.18 -6.98 -15.06
N ASN A 41 12.17 -6.99 -13.72
CA ASN A 41 12.99 -6.12 -12.86
C ASN A 41 12.75 -4.61 -13.04
N GLN A 42 11.59 -4.21 -13.57
CA GLN A 42 11.20 -2.82 -13.72
C GLN A 42 9.92 -2.54 -12.93
N LEU A 43 9.93 -1.42 -12.20
CA LEU A 43 8.69 -0.84 -11.69
C LEU A 43 8.01 -0.09 -12.81
N THR A 44 6.79 -0.49 -13.11
CA THR A 44 5.93 0.14 -14.11
C THR A 44 4.83 0.94 -13.45
N LEU A 45 4.44 2.04 -14.08
CA LEU A 45 3.25 2.82 -13.79
C LEU A 45 2.31 2.71 -14.98
N ASP A 46 1.16 2.06 -14.79
CA ASP A 46 0.17 1.81 -15.85
C ASP A 46 0.80 1.11 -17.08
N GLY A 47 1.74 0.20 -16.83
CA GLY A 47 2.48 -0.56 -17.84
C GLY A 47 3.67 0.17 -18.46
N VAL A 48 3.94 1.42 -18.07
CA VAL A 48 5.10 2.20 -18.53
C VAL A 48 6.24 2.08 -17.52
N PRO A 49 7.45 1.63 -17.90
CA PRO A 49 8.59 1.58 -16.99
C PRO A 49 8.95 2.97 -16.44
N ILE A 50 9.06 3.07 -15.12
CA ILE A 50 9.44 4.32 -14.42
C ILE A 50 10.76 4.19 -13.65
N VAL A 51 11.11 2.99 -13.18
CA VAL A 51 12.35 2.72 -12.45
C VAL A 51 12.83 1.32 -12.82
N SER A 52 14.12 1.18 -13.14
CA SER A 52 14.79 -0.10 -13.37
C SER A 52 15.33 -0.71 -12.08
N GLU A 53 15.67 -1.99 -12.14
CA GLU A 53 16.25 -2.76 -11.03
C GLU A 53 15.39 -2.79 -9.76
N ILE A 54 14.07 -2.82 -9.94
CA ILE A 54 13.12 -3.13 -8.87
C ILE A 54 12.72 -4.59 -9.00
N VAL A 55 13.09 -5.40 -8.01
CA VAL A 55 12.94 -6.87 -8.09
C VAL A 55 11.77 -7.40 -7.26
N ASN A 56 11.26 -6.60 -6.33
CA ASN A 56 10.13 -6.99 -5.49
C ASN A 56 9.42 -5.75 -4.95
N MET A 57 8.10 -5.85 -4.81
CA MET A 57 7.26 -4.85 -4.17
C MET A 57 6.22 -5.57 -3.31
N GLN A 58 6.06 -5.15 -2.06
CA GLN A 58 5.05 -5.68 -1.16
C GLN A 58 4.25 -4.54 -0.55
N ALA A 59 2.98 -4.82 -0.24
CA ALA A 59 2.11 -3.87 0.41
C ALA A 59 1.18 -4.55 1.42
N GLN A 60 0.85 -3.83 2.48
CA GLN A 60 -0.10 -4.28 3.50
C GLN A 60 -1.06 -3.15 3.89
N TYR A 61 -2.27 -3.53 4.30
CA TYR A 61 -3.26 -2.61 4.85
C TYR A 61 -3.00 -2.40 6.34
N GLY A 62 -2.96 -1.14 6.75
CA GLY A 62 -3.01 -0.73 8.16
C GLY A 62 -4.46 -0.61 8.58
N VAL A 63 -4.90 -1.47 9.48
CA VAL A 63 -6.32 -1.60 9.85
C VAL A 63 -6.57 -1.19 11.29
N SER A 64 -7.69 -0.53 11.51
CA SER A 64 -8.18 -0.19 12.84
C SER A 64 -8.95 -1.34 13.49
N ALA A 65 -9.09 -1.31 14.82
CA ALA A 65 -9.88 -2.30 15.55
C ALA A 65 -11.35 -2.27 15.11
N VAL A 66 -11.87 -1.07 14.84
CA VAL A 66 -13.25 -0.78 14.47
C VAL A 66 -13.28 0.32 13.41
N ALA A 67 -14.30 0.33 12.55
CA ALA A 67 -14.38 1.22 11.38
C ALA A 67 -14.33 2.73 11.73
N ASN A 68 -14.81 3.09 12.91
CA ASN A 68 -14.87 4.48 13.41
C ASN A 68 -13.61 4.92 14.20
N SER A 69 -12.58 4.07 14.30
CA SER A 69 -11.29 4.45 14.89
C SER A 69 -10.25 4.76 13.81
N ASN A 70 -9.46 5.81 14.02
CA ASN A 70 -8.34 6.19 13.14
C ASN A 70 -7.01 5.55 13.56
N GLN A 71 -6.97 4.85 14.69
CA GLN A 71 -5.77 4.18 15.15
C GLN A 71 -5.57 2.89 14.37
N VAL A 72 -4.44 2.77 13.67
CA VAL A 72 -3.97 1.49 13.11
C VAL A 72 -3.51 0.63 14.27
N VAL A 73 -4.08 -0.56 14.40
CA VAL A 73 -3.76 -1.52 15.47
C VAL A 73 -3.19 -2.84 14.95
N ASN A 74 -3.25 -3.05 13.64
CA ASN A 74 -2.75 -4.26 13.00
C ASN A 74 -2.41 -3.97 11.52
N TRP A 75 -1.52 -4.79 10.97
CA TRP A 75 -1.21 -4.80 9.55
C TRP A 75 -1.50 -6.15 8.93
N VAL A 76 -2.15 -6.14 7.78
CA VAL A 76 -2.65 -7.35 7.13
C VAL A 76 -2.28 -7.38 5.66
N ASN A 77 -1.92 -8.56 5.16
CA ASN A 77 -1.71 -8.80 3.74
C ASN A 77 -3.04 -8.67 2.98
N ALA A 78 -2.99 -8.21 1.74
CA ALA A 78 -4.14 -8.13 0.84
C ALA A 78 -4.54 -9.51 0.27
N THR A 79 -4.64 -10.51 1.14
CA THR A 79 -4.95 -11.91 0.81
C THR A 79 -6.11 -12.42 1.67
N GLY A 80 -6.71 -13.56 1.30
CA GLY A 80 -7.83 -14.14 2.05
C GLY A 80 -9.01 -13.17 2.17
N ALA A 81 -9.49 -12.94 3.41
CA ALA A 81 -10.58 -12.00 3.68
C ALA A 81 -10.27 -10.55 3.27
N TRP A 82 -8.99 -10.19 3.14
CA TRP A 82 -8.55 -8.86 2.73
C TRP A 82 -8.25 -8.74 1.23
N ALA A 83 -8.35 -9.83 0.46
CA ALA A 83 -8.26 -9.77 -1.00
C ALA A 83 -9.50 -9.10 -1.63
N THR A 84 -10.66 -9.24 -1.00
CA THR A 84 -11.91 -8.57 -1.38
C THR A 84 -12.70 -8.21 -0.12
N PRO A 85 -12.25 -7.20 0.64
CA PRO A 85 -12.82 -6.89 1.94
C PRO A 85 -14.28 -6.45 1.82
N THR A 86 -15.07 -6.85 2.81
CA THR A 86 -16.44 -6.36 2.97
C THR A 86 -16.45 -4.83 3.14
N VAL A 87 -17.60 -4.18 2.99
CA VAL A 87 -17.70 -2.73 3.27
C VAL A 87 -17.26 -2.41 4.71
N ALA A 88 -17.59 -3.28 5.67
CA ALA A 88 -17.20 -3.11 7.07
C ALA A 88 -15.67 -3.16 7.26
N ASP A 89 -15.00 -4.14 6.63
CA ASP A 89 -13.55 -4.27 6.73
C ASP A 89 -12.80 -3.21 5.93
N ARG A 90 -13.31 -2.82 4.76
CA ARG A 90 -12.76 -1.73 3.96
C ARG A 90 -12.72 -0.43 4.76
N ASN A 91 -13.78 -0.12 5.52
CA ASN A 91 -13.84 1.09 6.34
C ASN A 91 -12.84 1.08 7.50
N ARG A 92 -12.24 -0.08 7.84
CA ARG A 92 -11.16 -0.20 8.83
C ARG A 92 -9.78 0.09 8.24
N ILE A 93 -9.62 0.13 6.92
CA ILE A 93 -8.33 0.41 6.28
C ILE A 93 -8.03 1.92 6.41
N LYS A 94 -6.98 2.27 7.17
CA LYS A 94 -6.59 3.66 7.45
C LYS A 94 -5.25 4.06 6.85
N ALA A 95 -4.40 3.09 6.55
CA ALA A 95 -3.10 3.33 5.95
C ALA A 95 -2.71 2.18 5.01
N LEU A 96 -1.74 2.46 4.16
CA LEU A 96 -0.97 1.46 3.41
C LEU A 96 0.47 1.54 3.90
N ARG A 97 1.12 0.39 4.05
CA ARG A 97 2.58 0.35 4.14
C ARG A 97 3.10 -0.42 2.95
N VAL A 98 4.17 0.09 2.37
CA VAL A 98 4.75 -0.43 1.14
C VAL A 98 6.24 -0.57 1.35
N VAL A 99 6.79 -1.67 0.83
CA VAL A 99 8.23 -1.85 0.68
C VAL A 99 8.54 -2.11 -0.78
N VAL A 100 9.61 -1.49 -1.25
CA VAL A 100 10.18 -1.70 -2.59
C VAL A 100 11.62 -2.15 -2.43
N VAL A 101 11.98 -3.24 -3.11
CA VAL A 101 13.33 -3.79 -3.11
C VAL A 101 14.01 -3.41 -4.40
N ALA A 102 15.01 -2.52 -4.28
CA ALA A 102 15.88 -2.18 -5.38
C ALA A 102 17.14 -3.04 -5.35
N ARG A 103 17.70 -3.34 -6.52
CA ARG A 103 18.92 -4.10 -6.72
C ARG A 103 19.97 -3.22 -7.40
N ASN A 104 21.24 -3.48 -7.13
CA ASN A 104 22.33 -2.99 -7.97
C ASN A 104 22.52 -3.96 -9.15
N ASP A 105 22.56 -3.46 -10.39
CA ASP A 105 22.73 -4.27 -11.60
C ASP A 105 24.09 -5.01 -11.67
N LEU A 106 25.07 -4.57 -10.88
CA LEU A 106 26.36 -5.26 -10.80
C LEU A 106 26.23 -6.63 -10.12
N LEU A 107 26.49 -7.69 -10.89
CA LEU A 107 26.69 -9.04 -10.37
C LEU A 107 28.07 -9.16 -9.72
N GLU A 108 28.09 -9.55 -8.45
CA GLU A 108 29.31 -9.73 -7.67
C GLU A 108 29.90 -11.13 -7.92
N LYS A 109 31.21 -11.28 -7.66
CA LYS A 109 31.88 -12.57 -7.88
C LYS A 109 31.42 -13.64 -6.89
N ASP A 110 31.26 -13.24 -5.63
CA ASP A 110 30.89 -14.09 -4.50
C ASP A 110 29.52 -13.70 -3.96
N ASP A 111 28.97 -14.49 -3.04
CA ASP A 111 27.72 -14.17 -2.35
C ASP A 111 27.93 -12.94 -1.46
N VAL A 112 27.18 -11.87 -1.74
CA VAL A 112 27.22 -10.60 -1.01
C VAL A 112 25.96 -10.34 -0.20
N THR A 113 24.90 -11.09 -0.47
CA THR A 113 23.62 -11.04 0.22
C THR A 113 23.32 -12.40 0.83
N ALA A 114 23.12 -12.40 2.14
CA ALA A 114 22.63 -13.55 2.88
C ALA A 114 21.10 -13.48 3.03
N PRO A 115 20.41 -14.62 3.24
CA PRO A 115 19.03 -14.64 3.70
C PRO A 115 18.87 -13.80 4.97
N CYS A 116 17.75 -13.09 5.08
CA CYS A 116 17.41 -12.32 6.27
C CYS A 116 16.35 -13.06 7.09
N THR A 117 16.49 -13.09 8.41
CA THR A 117 15.48 -13.64 9.31
C THR A 117 14.84 -12.49 10.08
N THR A 118 13.52 -12.36 10.00
CA THR A 118 12.77 -11.33 10.75
C THR A 118 12.78 -11.61 12.25
N ALA A 119 12.38 -10.65 13.10
CA ALA A 119 12.33 -10.84 14.55
C ALA A 119 11.34 -11.96 14.96
N ARG A 120 10.34 -12.26 14.12
CA ARG A 120 9.43 -13.40 14.29
C ARG A 120 9.97 -14.74 13.79
N GLY A 121 11.20 -14.78 13.27
CA GLY A 121 11.82 -16.00 12.77
C GLY A 121 11.41 -16.38 11.34
N VAL A 122 10.80 -15.48 10.58
CA VAL A 122 10.49 -15.73 9.17
C VAL A 122 11.77 -15.55 8.34
N VAL A 123 12.14 -16.57 7.58
CA VAL A 123 13.33 -16.54 6.72
C VAL A 123 12.96 -16.03 5.33
N ASN A 124 13.60 -14.96 4.90
CA ASN A 124 13.49 -14.36 3.58
C ASN A 124 14.70 -14.75 2.72
N ASN A 125 14.45 -15.20 1.49
CA ASN A 125 15.50 -15.35 0.47
C ASN A 125 15.78 -13.96 -0.15
N GLY A 126 16.35 -13.06 0.64
CA GLY A 126 16.52 -11.66 0.30
C GLY A 126 16.59 -10.78 1.54
N PRO A 127 16.57 -9.45 1.37
CA PRO A 127 16.53 -8.52 2.49
C PRO A 127 15.20 -8.64 3.26
N CYS A 128 15.22 -8.25 4.53
CA CYS A 128 13.99 -8.00 5.28
C CYS A 128 13.39 -6.63 4.92
N ALA A 129 12.08 -6.51 5.05
CA ALA A 129 11.38 -5.23 5.06
C ALA A 129 11.54 -4.57 6.45
N TRP A 130 10.46 -4.00 6.98
CA TRP A 130 10.42 -3.43 8.31
C TRP A 130 10.58 -4.48 9.42
N ASP A 131 10.93 -4.00 10.61
CA ASP A 131 10.93 -4.80 11.83
C ASP A 131 9.51 -5.28 12.17
N ASP A 132 9.38 -6.54 12.56
CA ASP A 132 8.12 -7.23 12.81
C ASP A 132 7.88 -7.61 14.28
N ALA A 133 8.58 -6.95 15.21
CA ALA A 133 8.36 -7.09 16.63
C ALA A 133 6.88 -6.88 17.03
N ASP A 134 6.39 -7.72 17.94
CA ASP A 134 5.10 -7.65 18.65
C ASP A 134 3.79 -7.86 17.87
N PHE A 135 3.38 -6.93 17.00
CA PHE A 135 2.03 -6.95 16.38
C PHE A 135 2.02 -6.94 14.85
N ASP A 136 3.18 -6.75 14.22
CA ASP A 136 3.25 -6.28 12.84
C ASP A 136 4.05 -7.21 11.93
N ALA A 137 3.51 -8.38 11.57
CA ALA A 137 4.21 -9.32 10.69
C ALA A 137 4.66 -8.66 9.37
N ALA A 138 5.96 -8.68 9.11
CA ALA A 138 6.54 -8.23 7.84
C ALA A 138 6.18 -9.19 6.70
N PRO A 139 6.03 -8.70 5.46
CA PRO A 139 5.83 -9.55 4.31
C PRO A 139 7.09 -10.37 4.05
N THR A 140 6.89 -11.61 3.66
CA THR A 140 7.99 -12.45 3.18
C THR A 140 8.46 -11.93 1.84
N ILE A 141 9.73 -11.58 1.76
CA ILE A 141 10.40 -11.24 0.50
C ILE A 141 11.16 -12.48 0.05
N ASP A 142 10.78 -13.01 -1.10
CA ASP A 142 11.41 -14.18 -1.71
C ASP A 142 11.93 -13.81 -3.10
N LEU A 143 13.26 -13.76 -3.23
CA LEU A 143 13.96 -13.50 -4.48
C LEU A 143 14.50 -14.78 -5.12
N SER A 144 14.15 -15.96 -4.61
CA SER A 144 14.68 -17.25 -5.10
C SER A 144 14.35 -17.56 -6.56
N ALA A 145 13.35 -16.88 -7.13
CA ALA A 145 13.03 -16.95 -8.56
C ALA A 145 14.08 -16.24 -9.45
N ILE A 146 14.94 -15.39 -8.87
CA ILE A 146 16.01 -14.68 -9.57
C ILE A 146 17.28 -15.52 -9.47
N GLU A 147 17.87 -15.84 -10.62
CA GLU A 147 19.16 -16.52 -10.68
C GLU A 147 20.24 -15.70 -9.97
N ASP A 148 21.13 -16.37 -9.24
CA ASP A 148 22.24 -15.73 -8.53
C ASP A 148 21.80 -14.59 -7.57
N TRP A 149 20.59 -14.65 -7.01
CA TRP A 149 20.06 -13.57 -6.17
C TRP A 149 20.98 -13.18 -5.01
N GLN A 150 21.77 -14.11 -4.46
CA GLN A 150 22.74 -13.86 -3.39
C GLN A 150 23.95 -13.01 -3.81
N ARG A 151 24.21 -12.91 -5.12
CA ARG A 151 25.38 -12.22 -5.71
C ARG A 151 25.07 -10.77 -6.13
N TYR A 152 23.90 -10.27 -5.77
CA TYR A 152 23.54 -8.87 -5.97
C TYR A 152 23.39 -8.16 -4.63
N ARG A 153 23.62 -6.84 -4.62
CA ARG A 153 23.36 -5.98 -3.46
C ARG A 153 21.97 -5.37 -3.56
N TYR A 154 21.24 -5.37 -2.44
CA TYR A 154 19.89 -4.85 -2.37
C TYR A 154 19.78 -3.65 -1.44
N LYS A 155 18.79 -2.81 -1.70
CA LYS A 155 18.34 -1.77 -0.78
C LYS A 155 16.83 -1.79 -0.70
N THR A 156 16.31 -1.87 0.52
CA THR A 156 14.89 -1.78 0.81
C THR A 156 14.49 -0.34 1.09
N PHE A 157 13.37 0.07 0.51
CA PHE A 157 12.76 1.37 0.74
C PHE A 157 11.35 1.16 1.27
N GLU A 158 11.07 1.75 2.42
CA GLU A 158 9.83 1.53 3.16
C GLU A 158 9.11 2.85 3.37
N THR A 159 7.78 2.81 3.26
CA THR A 159 6.96 3.98 3.52
C THR A 159 5.57 3.60 4.05
N ILE A 160 5.03 4.45 4.92
CA ILE A 160 3.67 4.37 5.43
C ILE A 160 2.88 5.54 4.88
N ILE A 161 1.79 5.24 4.18
CA ILE A 161 0.93 6.17 3.47
C ILE A 161 -0.44 6.18 4.16
N PRO A 162 -0.78 7.21 4.95
CA PRO A 162 -2.10 7.34 5.55
C PRO A 162 -3.17 7.74 4.52
N LEU A 163 -4.35 7.13 4.60
CA LEU A 163 -5.48 7.39 3.71
C LEU A 163 -6.30 8.59 4.18
N ARG A 164 -6.06 9.74 3.55
CA ARG A 164 -6.63 11.05 3.88
C ARG A 164 -8.17 11.06 4.01
N ASN A 165 -8.90 10.51 3.04
CA ASN A 165 -10.37 10.51 3.06
C ASN A 165 -10.96 9.65 4.20
N MET A 166 -10.22 8.65 4.69
CA MET A 166 -10.65 7.82 5.82
C MET A 166 -10.38 8.47 7.18
N LEU A 167 -9.46 9.43 7.24
CA LEU A 167 -9.14 10.18 8.46
C LEU A 167 -10.05 11.41 8.66
N TRP A 168 -10.51 12.02 7.56
CA TRP A 168 -11.21 13.32 7.58
C TRP A 168 -12.73 13.25 7.43
N SER A 169 -13.31 12.10 7.08
CA SER A 169 -14.78 11.92 7.03
C SER A 169 -15.47 11.93 8.41
N ARG A 170 -14.74 12.23 9.50
CA ARG A 170 -15.23 12.18 10.88
C ARG A 170 -16.12 13.38 11.25
N ASP A 171 -15.95 14.53 10.60
CA ASP A 171 -16.69 15.75 11.00
C ASP A 171 -18.06 15.88 10.33
N VAL A 172 -18.51 14.90 9.54
CA VAL A 172 -19.79 14.96 8.79
C VAL A 172 -20.62 13.66 8.88
N LEU A 173 -20.45 12.87 9.94
CA LEU A 173 -21.37 11.77 10.28
C LEU A 173 -22.06 12.02 11.63
#